data_AF-A0A9E4VWE4-F1
#
_entry.id   AF-A0A9E4VWE4-F1
#
_cell.length_a   1.000
_cell.length_b   1.000
_cell.length_c   1.000
_cell.angle_alpha   90.00
_cell.angle_beta   90.00
_cell.angle_gamma   90.00
#
_symmetry.space_group_name_H-M   'P 1'
#
loop_
_entity.id
_entity.type
_entity.pdbx_description
1 polymer ?
#
loop_
_entity_poly.entity_id
_entity_poly.type
_entity_poly.pdbx_seq_one_letter_code
_entity_poly.pdbx_strand_id
1 'polypeptide(L)'
;MPSFTSSGRERESKIHRADAREIPMEVSQVIKMKRAVREFSDEPIPEEQLAQVINAGRRAQSAKNRQAWHFIVVRDRETLAELSQLGRFAKQLAGAAAAIVILTPDPAERWSIMF
;
A
#
# COMPACT_ATOMS: atom_id res chain seq x y z
N MET A 1 41.13 -19.76 -36.11
CA MET A 1 40.40 -18.49 -36.33
C MET A 1 38.91 -18.81 -36.55
N PRO A 2 37.96 -18.01 -36.06
CA PRO A 2 37.35 -18.06 -34.71
C PRO A 2 35.89 -18.61 -34.75
N SER A 3 35.27 -19.03 -33.65
CA SER A 3 34.46 -18.10 -32.85
C SER A 3 33.93 -18.74 -31.56
N PHE A 4 34.04 -17.94 -30.51
CA PHE A 4 33.49 -18.10 -29.17
C PHE A 4 31.99 -17.79 -29.20
N THR A 5 31.12 -18.63 -28.62
CA THR A 5 29.85 -18.14 -28.07
C THR A 5 29.57 -18.80 -26.73
N SER A 6 29.74 -18.02 -25.66
CA SER A 6 29.28 -18.34 -24.32
C SER A 6 27.75 -18.30 -24.29
N SER A 7 27.12 -19.38 -23.83
CA SER A 7 25.68 -19.39 -23.53
C SER A 7 25.37 -20.17 -22.25
N GLY A 8 26.20 -19.99 -21.22
CA GLY A 8 25.82 -20.20 -19.83
C GLY A 8 25.40 -18.86 -19.26
N ARG A 9 24.14 -18.45 -19.44
CA ARG A 9 23.61 -17.24 -18.81
C ARG A 9 23.05 -17.64 -17.45
N GLU A 10 23.95 -17.94 -16.51
CA GLU A 10 23.68 -17.89 -15.08
C GLU A 10 23.14 -16.49 -14.76
N ARG A 11 21.81 -16.40 -14.63
CA ARG A 11 21.19 -15.25 -13.97
C ARG A 11 21.12 -15.58 -12.49
N GLU A 12 22.29 -15.62 -11.86
CA GLU A 12 22.42 -15.63 -10.41
C GLU A 12 21.82 -14.34 -9.86
N SER A 13 20.65 -14.49 -9.23
CA SER A 13 20.40 -14.11 -7.83
C SER A 13 21.28 -12.99 -7.26
N LYS A 14 21.12 -11.77 -7.77
CA LYS A 14 21.51 -10.56 -7.02
C LYS A 14 20.28 -9.92 -6.39
N ILE A 15 19.72 -10.60 -5.39
CA ILE A 15 19.01 -9.88 -4.33
C ILE A 15 20.12 -9.25 -3.50
N HIS A 16 20.32 -7.94 -3.67
CA HIS A 16 21.30 -7.18 -2.93
C HIS A 16 21.06 -7.37 -1.43
N ARG A 17 21.95 -8.11 -0.78
CA ARG A 17 22.16 -8.01 0.66
C ARG A 17 22.86 -6.67 0.86
N ALA A 18 22.07 -5.61 1.02
CA ALA A 18 22.58 -4.25 1.12
C ALA A 18 22.99 -3.94 2.57
N ASP A 19 24.21 -3.41 2.65
CA ASP A 19 24.91 -2.85 3.80
C ASP A 19 24.09 -1.76 4.52
N ALA A 20 24.35 -1.60 5.83
CA ALA A 20 23.60 -0.75 6.76
C ALA A 20 23.89 0.76 6.61
N ARG A 21 23.65 1.31 5.41
CA ARG A 21 23.49 2.76 5.17
C ARG A 21 22.36 2.94 4.16
N GLU A 22 21.15 3.04 4.68
CA GLU A 22 19.93 3.30 3.90
C GLU A 22 20.06 4.71 3.29
N ILE A 23 20.38 4.78 1.99
CA ILE A 23 20.31 6.06 1.26
C ILE A 23 18.82 6.38 1.12
N PRO A 24 18.33 7.50 1.68
CA PRO A 24 16.92 7.85 1.56
C PRO A 24 16.58 8.02 0.07
N MET A 25 15.57 7.28 -0.40
CA MET A 25 15.11 7.43 -1.78
C MET A 25 14.45 8.79 -1.96
N GLU A 26 14.71 9.43 -3.10
CA GLU A 26 14.04 10.66 -3.47
C GLU A 26 12.54 10.41 -3.69
N VAL A 27 11.69 11.35 -3.23
CA VAL A 27 10.22 11.26 -3.37
C VAL A 27 9.79 11.00 -4.81
N SER A 28 10.48 11.63 -5.77
CA SER A 28 10.20 11.43 -7.20
C SER A 28 10.43 10.00 -7.67
N GLN A 29 11.38 9.27 -7.09
CA GLN A 29 11.66 7.87 -7.41
C GLN A 29 10.59 6.96 -6.79
N VAL A 30 10.20 7.22 -5.54
CA VAL A 30 9.11 6.48 -4.85
C VAL A 30 7.83 6.52 -5.69
N ILE A 31 7.45 7.70 -6.17
CA ILE A 31 6.25 7.90 -7.00
C ILE A 31 6.35 7.09 -8.30
N LYS A 32 7.50 7.12 -8.98
CA LYS A 32 7.72 6.39 -10.25
C LYS A 32 7.71 4.88 -10.07
N MET A 33 8.21 4.37 -8.94
CA MET A 33 8.36 2.94 -8.69
C MET A 33 7.12 2.30 -8.07
N LYS A 34 6.14 3.09 -7.59
CA LYS A 34 4.93 2.60 -6.93
C LYS A 34 4.16 1.62 -7.82
N ARG A 35 3.85 0.43 -7.29
CA ARG A 35 3.04 -0.60 -7.94
C ARG A 35 1.85 -1.00 -7.07
N ALA A 36 0.81 -1.54 -7.70
CA ALA A 36 -0.28 -2.18 -6.98
C ALA A 36 0.09 -3.64 -6.68
N VAL A 37 0.41 -3.92 -5.42
CA VAL A 37 0.73 -5.26 -4.91
C VAL A 37 -0.56 -5.97 -4.49
N ARG A 38 -0.68 -7.27 -4.79
CA ARG A 38 -1.88 -8.09 -4.51
C ARG A 38 -1.57 -9.43 -3.84
N GLU A 39 -0.29 -9.71 -3.61
CA GLU A 39 0.21 -10.89 -2.91
C GLU A 39 1.13 -10.38 -1.81
N PHE A 40 0.94 -10.89 -0.59
CA PHE A 40 1.60 -10.40 0.61
C PHE A 40 2.21 -11.58 1.37
N SER A 41 3.27 -11.32 2.13
CA SER A 41 3.75 -12.26 3.12
C SER A 41 2.83 -12.28 4.34
N ASP A 42 2.98 -13.31 5.18
CA ASP A 42 2.28 -13.42 6.47
C ASP A 42 2.91 -12.56 7.58
N GLU A 43 3.91 -11.74 7.26
CA GLU A 43 4.60 -10.89 8.22
C GLU A 43 3.65 -9.80 8.77
N PRO A 44 3.54 -9.66 10.09
CA PRO A 44 2.72 -8.62 10.68
C PRO A 44 3.33 -7.24 10.44
N ILE A 45 2.46 -6.23 10.26
CA ILE A 45 2.91 -4.84 10.11
C ILE A 45 3.07 -4.21 11.50
N PRO A 46 4.24 -3.63 11.83
CA PRO A 46 4.43 -2.88 13.06
C PRO A 46 3.42 -1.73 13.22
N GLU A 47 2.95 -1.51 14.44
CA GLU A 47 1.94 -0.49 14.72
C GLU A 47 2.41 0.93 14.37
N GLU A 48 3.69 1.22 14.60
CA GLU A 48 4.29 2.50 14.24
C GLU A 48 4.22 2.77 12.73
N GLN A 49 4.46 1.75 11.89
CA GLN A 49 4.40 1.90 10.44
C GLN A 49 2.96 2.17 9.97
N LEU A 50 1.98 1.48 10.54
CA LEU A 50 0.56 1.75 10.26
C LEU A 50 0.21 3.19 10.68
N ALA A 51 0.63 3.63 11.86
CA ALA A 51 0.41 4.98 12.34
C ALA A 51 1.05 6.03 11.42
N GLN A 52 2.26 5.80 10.90
CA GLN A 52 2.92 6.68 9.94
C GLN A 52 2.11 6.80 8.64
N VAL A 53 1.62 5.69 8.09
CA VAL A 53 0.79 5.67 6.87
C VAL A 53 -0.51 6.44 7.07
N ILE A 54 -1.21 6.21 8.17
CA ILE A 54 -2.47 6.90 8.49
C ILE A 54 -2.23 8.40 8.69
N ASN A 55 -1.16 8.77 9.40
CA ASN A 55 -0.80 10.17 9.59
C ASN A 55 -0.40 10.86 8.28
N ALA A 56 0.21 10.16 7.34
CA ALA A 56 0.44 10.68 6.00
C ALA A 56 -0.88 10.90 5.25
N GLY A 57 -1.81 9.93 5.31
CA GLY A 57 -3.15 10.04 4.72
C GLY A 57 -3.96 11.21 5.28
N ARG A 58 -3.93 11.42 6.61
CA ARG A 58 -4.63 12.54 7.28
C ARG A 58 -4.15 13.92 6.80
N ARG A 59 -2.90 14.02 6.34
CA ARG A 59 -2.31 15.27 5.82
C ARG A 59 -2.68 15.56 4.35
N ALA A 60 -3.52 14.73 3.72
CA ALA A 60 -4.01 15.01 2.38
C ALA A 60 -4.77 16.36 2.30
N GLN A 61 -4.79 16.96 1.12
CA GLN A 61 -5.49 18.23 0.89
C GLN A 61 -7.00 18.07 1.12
N SER A 62 -7.61 19.04 1.81
CA SER A 62 -9.03 18.98 2.19
C SER A 62 -9.78 20.25 1.83
N ALA A 63 -10.91 20.11 1.14
CA ALA A 63 -11.77 21.23 0.79
C ALA A 63 -12.32 21.91 2.05
N LYS A 64 -12.09 23.23 2.18
CA LYS A 64 -12.43 24.03 3.37
C LYS A 64 -11.87 23.45 4.68
N ASN A 65 -10.78 22.69 4.60
CA ASN A 65 -10.17 21.99 5.74
C ASN A 65 -11.13 21.08 6.55
N ARG A 66 -12.20 20.55 5.92
CA ARG A 66 -13.22 19.74 6.62
C ARG A 66 -12.69 18.41 7.15
N GLN A 67 -11.66 17.86 6.51
CA GLN A 67 -11.02 16.59 6.90
C GLN A 67 -12.04 15.45 7.08
N ALA A 68 -12.96 15.31 6.12
CA ALA A 68 -14.13 14.44 6.24
C ALA A 68 -13.81 12.92 6.20
N TRP A 69 -12.56 12.55 5.94
CA TRP A 69 -12.13 11.15 5.90
C TRP A 69 -12.07 10.56 7.31
N HIS A 70 -12.61 9.35 7.43
CA HIS A 70 -12.40 8.49 8.60
C HIS A 70 -11.60 7.27 8.15
N PHE A 71 -10.58 6.91 8.93
CA PHE A 71 -9.72 5.76 8.65
C PHE A 71 -9.99 4.67 9.67
N ILE A 72 -10.31 3.47 9.20
CA ILE A 72 -10.46 2.27 10.03
C ILE A 72 -9.38 1.27 9.63
N VAL A 73 -8.57 0.86 10.60
CA VAL A 73 -7.56 -0.18 10.41
C VAL A 73 -8.18 -1.52 10.77
N VAL A 74 -8.26 -2.41 9.77
CA VAL A 74 -8.76 -3.77 9.94
C VAL A 74 -7.56 -4.71 9.94
N ARG A 75 -7.32 -5.39 11.07
CA ARG A 75 -6.28 -6.43 11.23
C ARG A 75 -6.86 -7.83 11.45
N ASP A 76 -8.14 -7.90 11.76
CA ASP A 76 -8.82 -9.17 12.00
C ASP A 76 -8.92 -9.98 10.71
N ARG A 77 -8.43 -11.23 10.75
CA ARG A 77 -8.30 -12.07 9.55
C ARG A 77 -9.65 -12.52 9.00
N GLU A 78 -10.62 -12.79 9.86
CA GLU A 78 -11.98 -13.17 9.45
C GLU A 78 -12.66 -11.99 8.73
N THR A 79 -12.60 -10.80 9.33
CA THR A 79 -13.13 -9.56 8.73
C THR A 79 -12.47 -9.28 7.37
N LEU A 80 -11.15 -9.45 7.23
CA LEU A 80 -10.46 -9.28 5.95
C LEU A 80 -10.91 -10.31 4.90
N ALA A 81 -11.13 -11.56 5.31
CA ALA A 81 -11.66 -12.60 4.44
C ALA A 81 -13.08 -12.27 3.96
N GLU A 82 -13.96 -11.79 4.85
CA GLU A 82 -15.31 -11.34 4.49
C GLU A 82 -15.29 -10.15 3.53
N LEU A 83 -14.51 -9.11 3.86
CA LEU A 83 -14.34 -7.93 3.01
C LEU A 83 -13.84 -8.30 1.60
N SER A 84 -13.00 -9.32 1.48
CA SER A 84 -12.48 -9.78 0.20
C SER A 84 -13.57 -10.29 -0.77
N GLN A 85 -14.72 -10.72 -0.23
CA GLN A 85 -15.85 -11.24 -1.01
C GLN A 85 -16.84 -10.15 -1.46
N LEU A 86 -16.82 -8.97 -0.84
CA LEU A 86 -17.79 -7.90 -1.12
C LEU A 86 -17.55 -7.16 -2.45
N GLY A 87 -16.37 -7.30 -3.04
CA GLY A 87 -15.98 -6.58 -4.26
C GLY A 87 -15.36 -7.46 -5.32
N ARG A 88 -15.68 -7.21 -6.59
CA ARG A 88 -15.13 -7.93 -7.76
C ARG A 88 -13.60 -7.97 -7.79
N PHE A 89 -12.95 -6.95 -7.22
CA PHE A 89 -11.49 -6.76 -7.24
C PHE A 89 -10.88 -6.64 -5.84
N ALA A 90 -11.51 -7.27 -4.84
CA ALA A 90 -11.11 -7.21 -3.43
C ALA A 90 -10.44 -8.49 -2.92
N LYS A 91 -10.28 -9.52 -3.75
CA LYS A 91 -9.78 -10.85 -3.34
C LYS A 91 -8.44 -10.81 -2.60
N GLN A 92 -7.56 -9.88 -2.93
CA GLN A 92 -6.26 -9.70 -2.27
C GLN A 92 -6.36 -9.38 -0.77
N LEU A 93 -7.50 -8.86 -0.29
CA LEU A 93 -7.68 -8.53 1.12
C LEU A 93 -7.57 -9.76 2.03
N ALA A 94 -7.98 -10.94 1.55
CA ALA A 94 -7.91 -12.17 2.34
C ALA A 94 -6.46 -12.54 2.74
N GLY A 95 -5.48 -12.18 1.91
CA GLY A 95 -4.05 -12.41 2.19
C GLY A 95 -3.34 -11.23 2.83
N ALA A 96 -4.00 -10.09 3.02
CA ALA A 96 -3.35 -8.89 3.55
C ALA A 96 -3.16 -8.98 5.08
N ALA A 97 -2.04 -8.46 5.59
CA ALA A 97 -1.82 -8.35 7.05
C ALA A 97 -2.68 -7.27 7.70
N ALA A 98 -3.08 -6.24 6.94
CA ALA A 98 -4.04 -5.22 7.36
C ALA A 98 -4.70 -4.56 6.14
N ALA A 99 -5.88 -3.99 6.34
CA ALA A 99 -6.54 -3.09 5.39
C ALA A 99 -6.85 -1.74 6.05
N ILE A 100 -6.74 -0.66 5.29
CA ILE A 100 -7.20 0.67 5.71
C ILE A 100 -8.48 0.98 4.93
N VAL A 101 -9.61 0.98 5.63
CA VAL A 101 -10.90 1.38 5.07
C VAL A 101 -11.02 2.90 5.21
N ILE A 102 -11.29 3.59 4.10
CA ILE A 102 -11.52 5.03 4.06
C ILE A 102 -13.02 5.25 3.93
N LEU A 103 -13.61 5.89 4.93
CA LEU A 103 -15.00 6.31 4.91
C LEU A 103 -15.08 7.81 4.66
N THR A 104 -16.07 8.21 3.87
CA THR A 104 -16.44 9.61 3.70
C THR A 104 -17.95 9.74 3.93
N PRO A 105 -18.44 10.89 4.40
CA PRO A 105 -19.86 11.19 4.45
C PRO A 105 -20.52 10.91 3.10
N ASP A 106 -21.78 10.50 3.14
CA ASP A 106 -22.53 10.18 1.94
C ASP A 106 -22.49 11.37 0.96
N PRO A 107 -22.06 11.15 -0.30
CA PRO A 107 -22.15 12.17 -1.32
C PRO A 107 -23.55 12.77 -1.50
N ALA A 108 -24.62 12.04 -1.15
CA ALA A 108 -25.99 12.54 -1.15
C ALA A 108 -26.24 13.56 -0.01
N GLU A 109 -25.50 13.49 1.09
CA GLU A 109 -25.55 14.52 2.16
C GLU A 109 -24.69 15.75 1.81
N ARG A 110 -23.91 15.69 0.73
CA ARG A 110 -22.89 16.69 0.36
C ARG A 110 -23.43 18.09 0.05
N TRP A 111 -24.72 18.21 -0.28
CA TRP A 111 -25.40 19.50 -0.50
C TRP A 111 -26.11 20.04 0.75
N SER A 112 -26.15 19.31 1.87
CA SER A 112 -26.71 19.80 3.14
C SER A 112 -25.71 20.62 3.99
N ILE A 113 -24.46 20.73 3.54
CA ILE A 113 -23.39 21.54 4.15
C ILE A 113 -23.06 22.78 3.29
N MET A 114 -24.09 23.35 2.67
CA MET A 114 -24.07 24.75 2.26
C MET A 114 -24.65 25.58 3.42
N PHE A 115 -23.83 26.52 3.89
CA PHE A 115 -24.03 27.49 4.98
C PHE A 115 -23.65 26.99 6.38
#